data_AF-A0A963RT78-F1
#
_entry.id   AF-A0A963RT78-F1
#
_cell.length_a   1.000
_cell.length_b   1.000
_cell.length_c   1.000
_cell.angle_alpha   90.00
_cell.angle_beta   90.00
_cell.angle_gamma   90.00
#
_symmetry.space_group_name_H-M   'P 1'
#
loop_
_entity.id
_entity.type
_entity.pdbx_description
1 polymer ?
#
loop_
_entity_poly.entity_id
_entity_poly.type
_entity_poly.pdbx_seq_one_letter_code
_entity_poly.pdbx_strand_id
1 'polypeptide(L)' 'ALERRYKRLKSGEAPLPDILFIDGGKGQVSQAMAVLSDLQVSGVEVIGVAKGVT' A
#
# COMPACT_ATOMS: atom_id res chain seq x y z
N ALA A 1 7.77 -3.03 6.42
CA ALA A 1 6.80 -4.15 6.43
C ALA A 1 6.04 -4.28 5.12
N LEU A 2 5.48 -3.18 4.59
CA LEU A 2 4.77 -3.14 3.30
C LEU A 2 5.58 -3.72 2.14
N GLU A 3 6.83 -3.26 1.96
CA GLU A 3 7.71 -3.73 0.88
C GLU A 3 7.91 -5.25 0.89
N ARG A 4 8.16 -5.84 2.07
CA ARG A 4 8.30 -7.30 2.24
C ARG A 4 7.03 -8.05 1.83
N ARG A 5 5.85 -7.53 2.18
CA ARG A 5 4.56 -8.13 1.82
C ARG A 5 4.38 -8.12 0.31
N TYR A 6 4.57 -6.97 -0.34
CA TYR A 6 4.34 -6.85 -1.78
C TYR A 6 5.40 -7.54 -2.64
N LYS A 7 6.65 -7.68 -2.15
CA LYS A 7 7.65 -8.57 -2.79
C LYS A 7 7.18 -10.02 -2.87
N ARG A 8 6.57 -10.54 -1.79
CA ARG A 8 6.01 -11.91 -1.72
C ARG A 8 4.76 -12.09 -2.58
N LEU A 9 3.86 -11.11 -2.58
CA LEU A 9 2.70 -11.13 -3.46
C LEU A 9 3.12 -11.11 -4.94
N LYS A 10 4.13 -10.29 -5.28
CA LYS A 10 4.69 -10.25 -6.65
C LYS A 10 5.37 -11.56 -7.06
N SER A 11 5.93 -12.33 -6.11
CA SER A 11 6.47 -13.67 -6.38
C SER A 11 5.39 -14.77 -6.48
N GLY A 12 4.11 -14.42 -6.43
CA GLY A 12 3.00 -15.36 -6.62
C GLY A 12 2.57 -16.13 -5.37
N GLU A 13 3.01 -15.72 -4.18
CA GLU A 13 2.60 -16.38 -2.92
C GLU A 13 1.10 -16.22 -2.65
N ALA A 14 0.51 -15.11 -3.11
CA ALA A 14 -0.91 -14.82 -3.06
C ALA A 14 -1.27 -13.72 -4.07
N PRO A 15 -2.55 -13.59 -4.47
CA PRO A 15 -2.99 -12.52 -5.35
C PRO A 15 -2.77 -11.14 -4.74
N LEU A 16 -2.56 -10.14 -5.59
CA LEU A 16 -2.58 -8.74 -5.18
C LEU A 16 -4.00 -8.36 -4.74
N PRO A 17 -4.14 -7.58 -3.66
CA PRO A 17 -5.45 -7.06 -3.28
C PRO A 17 -5.87 -5.94 -4.23
N ASP A 18 -7.18 -5.77 -4.43
CA ASP A 18 -7.71 -4.62 -5.17
C ASP A 18 -7.56 -3.32 -4.38
N ILE A 19 -7.65 -3.38 -3.04
CA ILE A 19 -7.60 -2.21 -2.15
C ILE A 19 -6.63 -2.44 -0.98
N LEU A 20 -5.81 -1.44 -0.69
CA LEU A 20 -4.93 -1.33 0.47
C LEU A 20 -5.40 -0.20 1.40
N PHE A 21 -5.80 -0.55 2.62
CA PHE A 21 -6.09 0.41 3.68
C PHE A 21 -4.84 0.75 4.49
N ILE A 22 -4.64 2.04 4.76
CA ILE A 22 -3.55 2.58 5.57
C ILE A 22 -4.16 3.37 6.72
N ASP A 23 -3.88 3.01 7.96
CA ASP A 23 -4.29 3.76 9.14
C ASP A 23 -3.34 4.95 9.38
N GLY A 24 -3.48 5.96 8.53
CA GLY A 24 -2.73 7.19 8.64
C GLY A 24 -3.01 8.18 7.52
N GLY A 25 -2.53 9.41 7.75
CA GLY A 25 -2.74 10.52 6.84
C GLY A 25 -1.88 10.49 5.58
N LYS A 26 -1.94 11.60 4.84
CA LYS A 26 -1.30 11.78 3.53
C LYS A 26 0.16 11.31 3.47
N GLY A 27 0.98 11.55 4.49
CA GLY A 27 2.38 11.14 4.51
C GLY A 27 2.57 9.62 4.42
N GLN A 28 1.75 8.85 5.12
CA GLN A 28 1.80 7.39 5.07
C GLN A 28 1.28 6.85 3.74
N VAL A 29 0.21 7.44 3.21
CA VAL A 29 -0.32 7.11 1.87
C VAL A 29 0.75 7.36 0.80
N SER A 30 1.41 8.52 0.81
CA SER A 30 2.50 8.83 -0.10
C SER A 30 3.66 7.84 0.01
N GLN A 31 4.03 7.44 1.22
CA GLN A 31 5.09 6.44 1.43
C GLN A 31 4.70 5.07 0.86
N ALA A 32 3.45 4.63 1.06
CA ALA A 32 2.98 3.37 0.50
C ALA A 32 2.93 3.39 -1.03
N MET A 33 2.46 4.50 -1.62
CA MET A 33 2.46 4.69 -3.07
C MET A 33 3.88 4.62 -3.65
N ALA A 34 4.87 5.22 -2.99
CA ALA A 34 6.27 5.13 -3.40
C ALA A 34 6.78 3.69 -3.40
N VAL A 35 6.52 2.93 -2.33
CA VAL A 35 6.90 1.52 -2.24
C VAL A 35 6.23 0.66 -3.34
N LEU A 36 4.95 0.87 -3.61
CA LEU A 36 4.25 0.15 -4.67
C LEU A 36 4.83 0.49 -6.05
N SER A 37 5.14 1.77 -6.29
CA SER A 37 5.79 2.25 -7.50
C SER A 37 7.18 1.63 -7.70
N ASP A 38 8.03 1.62 -6.67
CA ASP A 38 9.38 1.04 -6.72
C ASP A 38 9.35 -0.46 -7.01
N LEU A 39 8.33 -1.15 -6.50
CA LEU A 39 8.08 -2.56 -6.78
C LEU A 39 7.37 -2.82 -8.10
N GLN A 40 7.01 -1.76 -8.85
CA GLN A 40 6.23 -1.84 -10.09
C GLN A 40 4.92 -2.62 -9.90
N VAL A 41 4.27 -2.40 -8.75
CA VAL A 41 2.96 -2.97 -8.44
C VAL A 41 1.90 -1.96 -8.87
N SER A 42 1.04 -2.38 -9.78
CA SER A 42 -0.10 -1.61 -10.29
C SER A 42 -1.42 -2.31 -9.98
N GLY A 43 -2.54 -1.61 -10.15
CA GLY A 43 -3.88 -2.17 -9.96
C GLY A 43 -4.36 -2.26 -8.51
N VAL A 44 -3.61 -1.73 -7.55
CA VAL A 44 -3.99 -1.65 -6.14
C VAL A 44 -4.42 -0.22 -5.82
N GLU A 45 -5.67 -0.03 -5.41
CA GLU A 45 -6.17 1.25 -4.91
C GLU A 45 -5.73 1.45 -3.45
N VAL A 46 -5.24 2.64 -3.11
CA VAL A 46 -4.72 2.93 -1.76
C VAL A 46 -5.61 3.93 -1.05
N ILE A 47 -6.16 3.55 0.10
CA ILE A 47 -7.05 4.38 0.92
C ILE A 47 -6.41 4.64 2.28
N GLY A 48 -6.21 5.93 2.59
CA GLY A 48 -5.76 6.38 3.91
C GLY A 48 -6.95 6.69 4.83
N VAL A 49 -6.93 6.12 6.02
CA VAL A 49 -7.86 6.42 7.12
C VAL A 49 -7.10 7.27 8.13
N ALA A 50 -7.38 8.57 8.15
CA ALA A 50 -6.81 9.47 9.14
C ALA A 50 -7.87 9.81 10.20
N LYS A 51 -7.47 9.82 11.48
CA LYS A 51 -8.27 10.49 12.50
C LYS A 51 -8.18 11.99 12.25
N GLY A 52 -9.33 12.64 12.08
CA GLY A 52 -9.40 14.10 11.94
C GLY A 52 -8.89 14.82 13.18
N VAL A 53 -8.56 16.10 13.04
CA VAL A 53 -8.42 16.98 14.19
C VAL A 53 -9.81 17.09 14.83
N THR A 54 -9.90 16.69 16.11
CA THR A 54 -11.09 16.97 16.94
C THR A 54 -10.92 18.33 17.56
#